data_AF-A0A0V0VLC2-F1
#
_entry.id   AF-A0A0V0VLC2-F1
#
_cell.length_a   1.000
_cell.length_b   1.000
_cell.length_c   1.000
_cell.angle_alpha   90.00
_cell.angle_beta   90.00
_cell.angle_gamma   90.00
#
_symmetry.space_group_name_H-M   'P 1'
#
loop_
_entity.id
_entity.type
_entity.pdbx_description
1 polymer ?
#
loop_
_entity_poly.entity_id
_entity_poly.type
_entity_poly.pdbx_seq_one_letter_code
_entity_poly.pdbx_strand_id
1 'polypeptide(L)'
;MPLNLFSSSSSPFDAIVERATSHKLTSLNWAIILEICDQVSRGDSRAAKDCLLSIRKRLNHRDPHVVMLALTVLDSCISNCGRNFKEEVCTSEFINELNSKATGVSSNRLVGERVRGLIKRWRKEEAGVDYHMEPMRVLYADLERQGYEFPPLADSVPKKTYDEVAIRKEEEDLAKAIDLSLKDIQRENADATSNHKGNKYGTVKALYDFEAAEENELSFFAGELITVTDDDDPNWWRGMNHRGEGFFPASFVTDQLNTVVEKQERKKSVSFDENVLITAIQPNQPEAPAEIDEVEEEKLVNCLIAMQDLDPTGERPDPPETCALEERCLSMAQAIEKELEAIDREHNQLVEVNSRLLDALTLYHSAMNEATPFQAVNQLAPPQIIPTISTVLPTQTIMYTPNNMPSNMSSMLPH
;
A
#
# COMPACT_ATOMS: atom_id res chain seq x y z
N MET A 1 24.74 -19.78 -34.27
CA MET A 1 24.18 -20.79 -33.35
C MET A 1 23.87 -20.11 -32.03
N PRO A 2 22.75 -20.39 -31.34
CA PRO A 2 22.56 -19.91 -29.98
C PRO A 2 23.50 -20.66 -29.03
N LEU A 3 24.26 -19.93 -28.21
CA LEU A 3 25.15 -20.51 -27.22
C LEU A 3 24.35 -20.92 -25.97
N ASN A 4 23.78 -22.13 -26.00
CA ASN A 4 23.34 -22.83 -24.79
C ASN A 4 24.55 -23.29 -23.97
N LEU A 5 25.29 -22.33 -23.41
CA LEU A 5 26.41 -22.59 -22.52
C LEU A 5 25.85 -22.84 -21.11
N PHE A 6 25.74 -24.12 -20.74
CA PHE A 6 25.28 -24.56 -19.42
C PHE A 6 26.26 -24.15 -18.30
N SER A 7 26.17 -22.90 -17.86
CA SER A 7 26.57 -22.48 -16.52
C SER A 7 25.31 -22.23 -15.69
N SER A 8 24.67 -23.32 -15.27
CA SER A 8 23.60 -23.28 -14.27
C SER A 8 24.22 -23.03 -12.89
N SER A 9 24.85 -21.86 -12.70
CA SER A 9 25.28 -21.42 -11.38
C SER A 9 24.05 -21.24 -10.49
N SER A 10 23.87 -22.24 -9.61
CA SER A 10 22.86 -22.22 -8.57
C SER A 10 23.21 -21.06 -7.63
N SER A 11 22.33 -20.08 -7.55
CA SER A 11 22.49 -18.95 -6.65
C SER A 11 21.83 -19.29 -5.31
N PRO A 12 22.38 -18.87 -4.16
CA PRO A 12 21.69 -18.99 -2.88
C PRO A 12 20.32 -18.27 -2.90
N PHE A 13 20.15 -17.26 -3.76
CA PHE A 13 18.90 -16.53 -3.92
C PHE A 13 17.83 -17.26 -4.75
N ASP A 14 18.17 -18.33 -5.48
CA ASP A 14 17.22 -18.96 -6.42
C ASP A 14 15.93 -19.42 -5.73
N ALA A 15 16.03 -20.04 -4.54
CA ALA A 15 14.87 -20.56 -3.81
C ALA A 15 13.98 -19.47 -3.21
N ILE A 16 14.58 -18.41 -2.64
CA ILE A 16 13.83 -17.29 -2.04
C ILE A 16 13.20 -16.39 -3.12
N VAL A 17 13.91 -16.15 -4.22
CA VAL A 17 13.39 -15.40 -5.38
C VAL A 17 12.28 -16.18 -6.08
N GLU A 18 12.38 -17.51 -6.22
CA GLU A 18 11.26 -18.34 -6.68
C GLU A 18 10.06 -18.27 -5.71
N ARG A 19 10.29 -18.31 -4.40
CA ARG A 19 9.22 -18.17 -3.38
C ARG A 19 8.50 -16.82 -3.47
N ALA A 20 9.23 -15.73 -3.72
CA ALA A 20 8.67 -14.39 -3.94
C ALA A 20 7.96 -14.22 -5.30
N THR A 21 8.32 -15.01 -6.31
CA THR A 21 7.85 -14.88 -7.71
C THR A 21 7.14 -16.13 -8.21
N SER A 22 6.48 -16.87 -7.33
CA SER A 22 5.74 -18.08 -7.71
C SER A 22 4.40 -17.70 -8.38
N HIS A 23 4.05 -18.41 -9.45
CA HIS A 23 2.79 -18.22 -10.20
C HIS A 23 1.52 -18.41 -9.34
N LYS A 24 1.65 -18.95 -8.12
CA LYS A 24 0.56 -19.19 -7.18
C LYS A 24 0.25 -18.01 -6.25
N LEU A 25 1.04 -16.93 -6.27
CA LEU A 25 0.76 -15.75 -5.45
C LEU A 25 -0.39 -14.95 -6.06
N THR A 26 -1.44 -14.71 -5.26
CA THR A 26 -2.55 -13.80 -5.59
C THR A 26 -2.26 -12.34 -5.21
N SER A 27 -1.25 -12.09 -4.37
CA SER A 27 -0.83 -10.76 -3.90
C SER A 27 0.69 -10.73 -3.66
N LEU A 28 1.27 -9.53 -3.53
CA LEU A 28 2.70 -9.36 -3.27
C LEU A 28 3.06 -9.75 -1.83
N ASN A 29 3.99 -10.70 -1.67
CA ASN A 29 4.53 -11.04 -0.35
C ASN A 29 5.73 -10.14 0.00
N TRP A 30 5.43 -8.92 0.46
CA TRP A 30 6.44 -7.93 0.81
C TRP A 30 7.44 -8.39 1.89
N ALA A 31 7.04 -9.28 2.80
CA ALA A 31 7.97 -9.82 3.80
C ALA A 31 9.13 -10.58 3.15
N ILE A 32 8.86 -11.41 2.13
CA ILE A 32 9.91 -12.13 1.39
C ILE A 32 10.69 -11.18 0.47
N ILE A 33 10.04 -10.17 -0.12
CA ILE A 33 10.74 -9.18 -0.96
C ILE A 33 11.76 -8.41 -0.12
N LEU A 34 11.40 -7.98 1.09
CA LEU A 34 12.31 -7.28 2.00
C LEU A 34 13.36 -8.24 2.63
N GLU A 35 13.03 -9.51 2.85
CA GLU A 35 14.00 -10.57 3.22
C GLU A 35 15.09 -10.73 2.14
N ILE A 36 14.73 -10.67 0.85
CA ILE A 36 15.71 -10.68 -0.25
C ILE A 36 16.59 -9.42 -0.20
N CYS A 37 16.00 -8.23 -0.02
CA CYS A 37 16.78 -6.99 0.07
C CYS A 37 17.76 -7.00 1.25
N ASP A 38 17.33 -7.48 2.42
CA ASP A 38 18.17 -7.62 3.62
C ASP A 38 19.32 -8.62 3.42
N GLN A 39 19.05 -9.77 2.78
CA GLN A 39 20.08 -10.75 2.41
C GLN A 39 21.11 -10.21 1.39
N VAL A 40 20.70 -9.32 0.47
CA VAL A 40 21.65 -8.64 -0.43
C VAL A 40 22.46 -7.59 0.32
N SER A 41 21.82 -6.75 1.14
CA SER A 41 22.48 -5.66 1.88
C SER A 41 23.44 -6.12 2.97
N ARG A 42 23.21 -7.31 3.56
CA ARG A 42 24.11 -7.93 4.55
C ARG A 42 25.12 -8.92 3.94
N GLY A 43 25.01 -9.23 2.65
CA GLY A 43 25.80 -10.26 2.00
C GLY A 43 27.20 -9.81 1.57
N ASP A 44 28.03 -10.79 1.19
CA ASP A 44 29.33 -10.55 0.52
C ASP A 44 29.15 -9.71 -0.76
N SER A 45 30.25 -9.15 -1.30
CA SER A 45 30.28 -8.41 -2.57
C SER A 45 29.74 -9.17 -3.81
N ARG A 46 29.44 -10.47 -3.69
CA ARG A 46 28.78 -11.29 -4.74
C ARG A 46 27.26 -11.39 -4.59
N ALA A 47 26.70 -11.08 -3.42
CA ALA A 47 25.28 -11.26 -3.12
C ALA A 47 24.36 -10.48 -4.08
N ALA A 48 24.75 -9.25 -4.44
CA ALA A 48 24.04 -8.45 -5.45
C ALA A 48 23.98 -9.14 -6.82
N LYS A 49 25.11 -9.68 -7.29
CA LYS A 49 25.24 -10.41 -8.56
C LYS A 49 24.45 -11.72 -8.56
N ASP A 50 24.57 -12.49 -7.48
CA ASP A 50 23.90 -13.77 -7.32
C ASP A 50 22.37 -13.59 -7.19
N CYS A 51 21.91 -12.53 -6.54
CA CYS A 51 20.49 -12.14 -6.50
C CYS A 51 19.98 -11.67 -7.87
N LEU A 52 20.71 -10.79 -8.55
CA LEU A 52 20.34 -10.30 -9.89
C LEU A 52 20.28 -11.45 -10.90
N LEU A 53 21.18 -12.44 -10.81
CA LEU A 53 21.13 -13.66 -11.61
C LEU A 53 19.83 -14.46 -11.36
N SER A 54 19.40 -14.61 -10.10
CA SER A 54 18.12 -15.26 -9.77
C SER A 54 16.92 -14.50 -10.32
N ILE A 55 16.90 -13.17 -10.15
CA ILE A 55 15.86 -12.29 -10.71
C ILE A 55 15.82 -12.43 -12.25
N ARG A 56 16.97 -12.41 -12.92
CA ARG A 56 17.12 -12.58 -14.37
C ARG A 56 16.55 -13.91 -14.88
N LYS A 57 16.70 -15.02 -14.13
CA LYS A 57 16.04 -16.30 -14.44
C LYS A 57 14.51 -16.15 -14.47
N ARG A 58 13.92 -15.38 -13.55
CA ARG A 58 12.47 -15.14 -13.46
C ARG A 58 11.95 -14.12 -14.48
N LEU A 59 12.74 -13.09 -14.83
CA LEU A 59 12.42 -12.14 -15.90
C LEU A 59 12.32 -12.80 -17.29
N ASN A 60 12.89 -13.99 -17.46
CA ASN A 60 12.82 -14.81 -18.67
C ASN A 60 11.86 -16.00 -18.54
N HIS A 61 11.02 -16.02 -17.52
CA HIS A 61 9.95 -17.01 -17.38
C HIS A 61 8.85 -16.82 -18.44
N ARG A 62 8.13 -17.90 -18.79
CA ARG A 62 7.08 -17.88 -19.82
C ARG A 62 5.77 -17.24 -19.37
N ASP A 63 5.46 -17.35 -18.08
CA ASP A 63 4.29 -16.73 -17.46
C ASP A 63 4.57 -15.25 -17.17
N PRO A 64 3.80 -14.30 -17.75
CA PRO A 64 4.00 -12.87 -17.51
C PRO A 64 3.71 -12.47 -16.04
N HIS A 65 2.91 -13.22 -15.28
CA HIS A 65 2.68 -12.95 -13.86
C HIS A 65 3.99 -13.08 -13.06
N VAL A 66 4.71 -14.19 -13.25
CA VAL A 66 6.05 -14.40 -12.67
C VAL A 66 7.03 -13.29 -13.06
N VAL A 67 6.96 -12.78 -14.29
CA VAL A 67 7.80 -11.65 -14.74
C VAL A 67 7.42 -10.34 -14.04
N MET A 68 6.13 -10.04 -13.86
CA MET A 68 5.65 -8.85 -13.15
C MET A 68 6.02 -8.89 -11.65
N LEU A 69 5.97 -10.06 -11.02
CA LEU A 69 6.48 -10.27 -9.66
C LEU A 69 8.00 -10.05 -9.61
N ALA A 70 8.76 -10.62 -10.56
CA ALA A 70 10.21 -10.46 -10.62
C ALA A 70 10.66 -9.01 -10.88
N LEU A 71 9.92 -8.26 -11.69
CA LEU A 71 10.12 -6.82 -11.87
C LEU A 71 9.89 -6.03 -10.57
N THR A 72 8.97 -6.48 -9.72
CA THR A 72 8.69 -5.83 -8.43
C THR A 72 9.74 -6.19 -7.36
N VAL A 73 10.32 -7.40 -7.41
CA VAL A 73 11.54 -7.73 -6.64
C VAL A 73 12.73 -6.87 -7.10
N LEU A 74 12.94 -6.71 -8.40
CA LEU A 74 14.02 -5.89 -8.97
C LEU A 74 13.92 -4.41 -8.54
N ASP A 75 12.73 -3.84 -8.66
CA ASP A 75 12.35 -2.48 -8.22
C ASP A 75 12.72 -2.28 -6.74
N SER A 76 12.27 -3.18 -5.86
CA SER A 76 12.59 -3.14 -4.43
C SER A 76 14.09 -3.26 -4.15
N CYS A 77 14.83 -4.14 -4.84
CA CYS A 77 16.27 -4.28 -4.65
C CYS A 77 17.05 -3.03 -5.11
N ILE A 78 16.63 -2.34 -6.17
CA ILE A 78 17.31 -1.11 -6.63
C ILE A 78 17.17 0.02 -5.59
N SER A 79 15.98 0.17 -4.99
CA SER A 79 15.75 1.19 -3.97
C SER A 79 16.40 0.87 -2.62
N ASN A 80 16.47 -0.41 -2.21
CA ASN A 80 16.89 -0.81 -0.85
C ASN A 80 18.32 -1.33 -0.73
N CYS A 81 18.92 -1.92 -1.77
CA CYS A 81 20.23 -2.59 -1.68
C CYS A 81 21.43 -1.68 -1.97
N GLY A 82 21.19 -0.38 -2.20
CA GLY A 82 22.23 0.63 -2.39
C GLY A 82 23.12 0.40 -3.62
N ARG A 83 24.31 1.02 -3.60
CA ARG A 83 25.19 1.14 -4.77
C ARG A 83 25.64 -0.21 -5.35
N ASN A 84 25.95 -1.20 -4.52
CA ASN A 84 26.44 -2.51 -4.97
C ASN A 84 25.44 -3.22 -5.92
N PHE A 85 24.14 -3.03 -5.70
CA PHE A 85 23.11 -3.60 -6.58
C PHE A 85 22.90 -2.75 -7.84
N LYS A 86 22.97 -1.42 -7.72
CA LYS A 86 22.89 -0.48 -8.85
C LYS A 86 24.02 -0.68 -9.87
N GLU A 87 25.24 -0.95 -9.41
CA GLU A 87 26.39 -1.26 -10.28
C GLU A 87 26.18 -2.54 -11.11
N GLU A 88 25.65 -3.62 -10.51
CA GLU A 88 25.33 -4.86 -11.25
C GLU A 88 24.14 -4.68 -12.21
N VAL A 89 23.11 -3.90 -11.84
CA VAL A 89 21.97 -3.55 -12.71
C VAL A 89 22.39 -2.69 -13.91
N CYS A 90 23.38 -1.81 -13.75
CA CYS A 90 23.87 -0.94 -14.83
C CYS A 90 24.95 -1.59 -15.71
N THR A 91 25.13 -2.92 -15.62
CA THR A 91 25.96 -3.68 -16.56
C THR A 91 25.35 -3.65 -17.97
N SER A 92 26.20 -3.55 -19.00
CA SER A 92 25.79 -3.53 -20.41
C SER A 92 24.93 -4.73 -20.77
N GLU A 93 25.20 -5.90 -20.20
CA GLU A 93 24.46 -7.14 -20.39
C GLU A 93 23.02 -7.04 -19.88
N PHE A 94 22.81 -6.42 -18.70
CA PHE A 94 21.46 -6.28 -18.12
C PHE A 94 20.70 -5.11 -18.73
N ILE A 95 21.37 -3.99 -19.04
CA ILE A 95 20.78 -2.85 -19.76
C ILE A 95 20.24 -3.27 -21.15
N ASN A 96 20.98 -4.08 -21.90
CA ASN A 96 20.50 -4.63 -23.18
C ASN A 96 19.32 -5.59 -23.00
N GLU A 97 19.26 -6.35 -21.90
CA GLU A 97 18.11 -7.22 -21.61
C GLU A 97 16.87 -6.42 -21.20
N LEU A 98 17.02 -5.39 -20.36
CA LEU A 98 15.94 -4.44 -20.04
C LEU A 98 15.41 -3.76 -21.31
N ASN A 99 16.29 -3.30 -22.20
CA ASN A 99 15.90 -2.74 -23.49
C ASN A 99 15.09 -3.75 -24.33
N SER A 100 15.56 -5.01 -24.39
CA SER A 100 14.85 -6.10 -25.08
C SER A 100 13.47 -6.41 -24.47
N LYS A 101 13.28 -6.25 -23.14
CA LYS A 101 11.98 -6.38 -22.47
C LYS A 101 11.09 -5.14 -22.63
N ALA A 102 11.67 -3.95 -22.76
CA ALA A 102 10.93 -2.70 -22.97
C ALA A 102 10.36 -2.58 -24.40
N THR A 103 11.11 -3.07 -25.39
CA THR A 103 10.84 -2.90 -26.84
C THR A 103 10.35 -4.17 -27.54
N GLY A 104 10.60 -5.35 -26.97
CA GLY A 104 10.45 -6.62 -27.66
C GLY A 104 9.01 -6.96 -28.03
N VAL A 105 8.73 -7.07 -29.33
CA VAL A 105 7.42 -7.47 -29.90
C VAL A 105 6.96 -8.86 -29.43
N SER A 106 7.89 -9.72 -28.99
CA SER A 106 7.63 -11.04 -28.39
C SER A 106 7.45 -11.02 -26.86
N SER A 107 7.57 -9.87 -26.22
CA SER A 107 7.24 -9.67 -24.80
C SER A 107 5.76 -9.34 -24.62
N ASN A 108 5.22 -9.56 -23.42
CA ASN A 108 3.85 -9.13 -23.12
C ASN A 108 3.80 -7.58 -23.04
N ARG A 109 2.82 -6.96 -23.70
CA ARG A 109 2.67 -5.49 -23.77
C ARG A 109 2.73 -4.81 -22.39
N LEU A 110 2.04 -5.38 -21.39
CA LEU A 110 2.00 -4.89 -20.01
C LEU A 110 3.34 -5.01 -19.29
N VAL A 111 4.14 -6.04 -19.63
CA VAL A 111 5.51 -6.20 -19.13
C VAL A 111 6.40 -5.11 -19.73
N GLY A 112 6.32 -4.84 -21.03
CA GLY A 112 7.06 -3.76 -21.68
C GLY A 112 6.67 -2.36 -21.19
N GLU A 113 5.39 -2.13 -20.89
CA GLU A 113 4.88 -0.92 -20.21
C GLU A 113 5.43 -0.79 -18.79
N ARG A 114 5.39 -1.87 -17.98
CA ARG A 114 5.92 -1.88 -16.60
C ARG A 114 7.43 -1.64 -16.57
N VAL A 115 8.20 -2.24 -17.49
CA VAL A 115 9.65 -2.01 -17.63
C VAL A 115 9.95 -0.55 -17.98
N ARG A 116 9.23 0.04 -18.94
CA ARG A 116 9.38 1.47 -19.29
C ARG A 116 9.06 2.36 -18.07
N GLY A 117 7.96 2.10 -17.36
CA GLY A 117 7.60 2.82 -16.14
C GLY A 117 8.67 2.74 -15.04
N LEU A 118 9.31 1.57 -14.88
CA LEU A 118 10.44 1.39 -13.96
C LEU A 118 11.67 2.19 -14.36
N ILE A 119 12.09 2.13 -15.63
CA ILE A 119 13.22 2.92 -16.16
C ILE A 119 12.98 4.42 -15.95
N LYS A 120 11.76 4.92 -16.20
CA LYS A 120 11.35 6.31 -15.95
C LYS A 120 11.40 6.68 -14.45
N ARG A 121 11.03 5.76 -13.54
CA ARG A 121 11.13 5.97 -12.09
C ARG A 121 12.58 6.08 -11.65
N TRP A 122 13.41 5.07 -11.95
CA TRP A 122 14.81 5.05 -11.51
C TRP A 122 15.59 6.25 -12.10
N ARG A 123 15.26 6.71 -13.31
CA ARG A 123 15.79 7.96 -13.90
C ARG A 123 15.35 9.24 -13.17
N LYS A 124 14.22 9.25 -12.44
CA LYS A 124 13.77 10.37 -11.61
C LYS A 124 14.42 10.34 -10.22
N GLU A 125 14.47 9.17 -9.59
CA GLU A 125 15.03 8.98 -8.24
C GLU A 125 16.54 9.29 -8.22
N GLU A 126 17.26 8.97 -9.31
CA GLU A 126 18.70 9.21 -9.48
C GLU A 126 19.01 10.58 -10.12
N ALA A 127 18.28 11.62 -9.73
CA ALA A 127 18.54 13.00 -10.12
C ALA A 127 19.79 13.62 -9.44
N GLY A 128 20.43 12.88 -8.52
CA GLY A 128 21.72 13.23 -7.93
C GLY A 128 22.91 12.93 -8.83
N VAL A 129 24.11 13.35 -8.39
CA VAL A 129 25.37 13.20 -9.14
C VAL A 129 25.96 11.78 -9.02
N ASP A 130 25.11 10.74 -8.98
CA ASP A 130 25.58 9.37 -9.07
C ASP A 130 25.85 9.02 -10.54
N TYR A 131 27.09 8.65 -10.83
CA TYR A 131 27.55 8.28 -12.17
C TYR A 131 27.17 6.84 -12.52
N HIS A 132 26.94 5.96 -11.54
CA HIS A 132 26.73 4.55 -11.77
C HIS A 132 25.40 4.24 -12.48
N MET A 133 24.41 5.12 -12.36
CA MET A 133 23.11 5.02 -13.02
C MET A 133 23.06 5.68 -14.41
N GLU A 134 24.20 6.18 -14.93
CA GLU A 134 24.28 6.77 -16.27
C GLU A 134 23.81 5.83 -17.40
N PRO A 135 24.13 4.51 -17.41
CA PRO A 135 23.59 3.58 -18.42
C PRO A 135 22.05 3.51 -18.43
N MET A 136 21.42 3.70 -17.26
CA MET A 136 19.96 3.77 -17.13
C MET A 136 19.39 5.10 -17.66
N ARG A 137 20.12 6.22 -17.45
CA ARG A 137 19.78 7.54 -18.03
C ARG A 137 19.88 7.54 -19.56
N VAL A 138 20.91 6.90 -20.12
CA VAL A 138 21.06 6.70 -21.58
C VAL A 138 19.94 5.80 -22.12
N LEU A 139 19.65 4.66 -21.49
CA LEU A 139 18.55 3.77 -21.89
C LEU A 139 17.20 4.50 -21.91
N TYR A 140 16.90 5.31 -20.89
CA TYR A 140 15.70 6.14 -20.87
C TYR A 140 15.65 7.09 -22.08
N ALA A 141 16.71 7.86 -22.31
CA ALA A 141 16.76 8.87 -23.38
C ALA A 141 16.69 8.25 -24.79
N ASP A 142 17.24 7.06 -24.99
CA ASP A 142 17.19 6.38 -26.28
C ASP A 142 15.85 5.70 -26.54
N LEU A 143 15.13 5.24 -25.51
CA LEU A 143 13.74 4.81 -25.63
C LEU A 143 12.80 6.00 -25.92
N GLU A 144 13.04 7.14 -25.29
CA GLU A 144 12.32 8.41 -25.52
C GLU A 144 12.54 8.92 -26.97
N ARG A 145 13.79 8.90 -27.47
CA ARG A 145 14.12 9.17 -28.88
C ARG A 145 13.47 8.22 -29.88
N GLN A 146 13.24 6.97 -29.50
CA GLN A 146 12.55 5.98 -30.34
C GLN A 146 11.02 6.13 -30.34
N GLY A 147 10.46 7.08 -29.60
CA GLY A 147 9.02 7.33 -29.53
C GLY A 147 8.25 6.31 -28.68
N TYR A 148 8.91 5.58 -27.78
CA TYR A 148 8.20 4.73 -26.83
C TYR A 148 7.51 5.57 -25.76
N GLU A 149 6.19 5.44 -25.67
CA GLU A 149 5.41 6.02 -24.59
C GLU A 149 5.84 5.47 -23.22
N PHE A 150 5.80 6.30 -22.18
CA PHE A 150 6.07 5.89 -20.80
C PHE A 150 4.90 6.27 -19.89
N PRO A 151 4.37 5.36 -19.06
CA PRO A 151 3.25 5.65 -18.17
C PRO A 151 3.56 6.82 -17.22
N PRO A 152 2.54 7.53 -16.70
CA PRO A 152 2.75 8.49 -15.62
C PRO A 152 3.36 7.78 -14.40
N LEU A 153 4.24 8.49 -13.69
CA LEU A 153 4.71 8.04 -12.38
C LEU A 153 3.57 8.23 -11.37
N ALA A 154 3.59 7.46 -10.28
CA ALA A 154 2.55 7.55 -9.24
C ALA A 154 2.48 8.94 -8.57
N ASP A 155 3.58 9.70 -8.59
CA ASP A 155 3.66 11.09 -8.11
C ASP A 155 3.35 12.15 -9.20
N SER A 156 3.01 11.73 -10.42
CA SER A 156 2.63 12.61 -11.54
C SER A 156 1.23 12.33 -12.11
N VAL A 157 0.59 11.22 -11.72
CA VAL A 157 -0.84 11.30 -11.45
C VAL A 157 -0.95 12.22 -10.23
N PRO A 158 -1.84 13.24 -10.20
CA PRO A 158 -2.15 13.85 -8.91
C PRO A 158 -2.58 12.71 -7.99
N LYS A 159 -2.11 12.70 -6.73
CA LYS A 159 -2.78 11.84 -5.76
C LYS A 159 -4.25 12.20 -5.86
N LYS A 160 -5.13 11.22 -6.11
CA LYS A 160 -6.50 11.40 -5.62
C LYS A 160 -6.31 11.64 -4.13
N THR A 161 -6.55 12.87 -3.70
CA THR A 161 -6.77 13.16 -2.30
C THR A 161 -7.87 12.20 -1.91
N TYR A 162 -7.52 11.17 -1.15
CA TYR A 162 -8.51 10.26 -0.61
C TYR A 162 -9.27 11.11 0.38
N ASP A 163 -10.35 11.72 -0.11
CA ASP A 163 -11.07 12.78 0.56
C ASP A 163 -11.32 12.34 2.01
N GLU A 164 -10.76 13.09 2.96
CA GLU A 164 -10.88 12.72 4.36
C GLU A 164 -12.35 12.75 4.80
N VAL A 165 -13.23 13.49 4.10
CA VAL A 165 -14.68 13.43 4.30
C VAL A 165 -15.24 12.12 3.77
N ALA A 166 -14.80 11.63 2.60
CA ALA A 166 -15.17 10.31 2.09
C ALA A 166 -14.67 9.16 2.98
N ILE A 167 -13.41 9.19 3.45
CA ILE A 167 -12.90 8.19 4.40
C ILE A 167 -13.70 8.23 5.70
N ARG A 168 -13.88 9.40 6.33
CA ARG A 168 -14.65 9.52 7.57
C ARG A 168 -16.11 9.08 7.39
N LYS A 169 -16.70 9.33 6.21
CA LYS A 169 -18.05 8.86 5.87
C LYS A 169 -18.11 7.34 5.70
N GLU A 170 -17.12 6.72 5.05
CA GLU A 170 -17.01 5.26 5.00
C GLU A 170 -16.80 4.67 6.41
N GLU A 171 -15.97 5.28 7.25
CA GLU A 171 -15.78 4.89 8.65
C GLU A 171 -17.06 5.07 9.50
N GLU A 172 -17.82 6.16 9.30
CA GLU A 172 -19.11 6.41 9.96
C GLU A 172 -20.19 5.41 9.52
N ASP A 173 -20.35 5.17 8.21
CA ASP A 173 -21.31 4.18 7.71
C ASP A 173 -20.89 2.74 8.05
N LEU A 174 -19.59 2.42 8.14
CA LEU A 174 -19.08 1.15 8.69
C LEU A 174 -19.40 1.01 10.19
N ALA A 175 -19.09 2.03 11.01
CA ALA A 175 -19.38 2.02 12.44
C ALA A 175 -20.89 1.88 12.72
N LYS A 176 -21.72 2.53 11.91
CA LYS A 176 -23.18 2.46 11.92
C LYS A 176 -23.72 1.12 11.42
N ALA A 177 -23.09 0.49 10.43
CA ALA A 177 -23.41 -0.88 10.02
C ALA A 177 -23.06 -1.90 11.12
N ILE A 178 -21.96 -1.68 11.85
CA ILE A 178 -21.55 -2.50 13.00
C ILE A 178 -22.52 -2.30 14.18
N ASP A 179 -22.89 -1.06 14.51
CA ASP A 179 -23.90 -0.74 15.54
C ASP A 179 -25.29 -1.28 15.20
N LEU A 180 -25.71 -1.21 13.93
CA LEU A 180 -26.97 -1.81 13.46
C LEU A 180 -26.93 -3.34 13.56
N SER A 181 -25.84 -3.98 13.12
CA SER A 181 -25.63 -5.43 13.26
C SER A 181 -25.61 -5.86 14.73
N LEU A 182 -24.97 -5.09 15.62
CA LEU A 182 -24.98 -5.34 17.06
C LEU A 182 -26.39 -5.20 17.64
N LYS A 183 -27.16 -4.19 17.20
CA LYS A 183 -28.55 -4.00 17.64
C LYS A 183 -29.49 -5.09 17.13
N ASP A 184 -29.28 -5.62 15.94
CA ASP A 184 -30.07 -6.73 15.41
C ASP A 184 -29.67 -8.07 16.08
N ILE A 185 -28.37 -8.34 16.30
CA ILE A 185 -27.92 -9.43 17.17
C ILE A 185 -28.51 -9.29 18.59
N GLN A 186 -28.61 -8.07 19.11
CA GLN A 186 -29.15 -7.82 20.46
C GLN A 186 -30.68 -7.85 20.50
N ARG A 187 -31.38 -7.69 19.37
CA ARG A 187 -32.81 -7.99 19.19
C ARG A 187 -33.05 -9.49 19.11
N GLU A 188 -32.27 -10.21 18.30
CA GLU A 188 -32.31 -11.69 18.24
C GLU A 188 -32.07 -12.30 19.63
N ASN A 189 -31.10 -11.79 20.40
CA ASN A 189 -30.87 -12.20 21.79
C ASN A 189 -32.00 -11.75 22.74
N ALA A 190 -32.69 -10.63 22.49
CA ALA A 190 -33.83 -10.20 23.30
C ALA A 190 -35.08 -11.05 23.06
N ASP A 191 -35.39 -11.38 21.80
CA ASP A 191 -36.50 -12.28 21.47
C ASP A 191 -36.21 -13.72 21.91
N ALA A 192 -34.94 -14.18 21.81
CA ALA A 192 -34.51 -15.46 22.39
C ALA A 192 -34.65 -15.51 23.93
N THR A 193 -34.35 -14.40 24.64
CA THR A 193 -34.46 -14.35 26.11
C THR A 193 -35.87 -14.03 26.62
N SER A 194 -36.75 -13.47 25.79
CA SER A 194 -38.16 -13.23 26.13
C SER A 194 -39.01 -14.52 26.08
N ASN A 195 -38.62 -15.52 25.27
CA ASN A 195 -39.42 -16.73 25.04
C ASN A 195 -38.90 -18.01 25.74
N HIS A 196 -38.08 -17.86 26.79
CA HIS A 196 -37.54 -18.99 27.56
C HIS A 196 -38.26 -19.21 28.91
N LYS A 197 -39.56 -19.55 28.83
CA LYS A 197 -40.31 -20.18 29.93
C LYS A 197 -41.08 -21.44 29.50
N GLY A 198 -40.32 -22.40 28.97
CA GLY A 198 -40.62 -23.82 29.15
C GLY A 198 -41.52 -24.46 28.10
N ASN A 199 -40.91 -24.94 27.03
CA ASN A 199 -41.27 -26.24 26.47
C ASN A 199 -39.98 -26.98 26.09
N LYS A 200 -39.59 -27.99 26.87
CA LYS A 200 -38.26 -28.62 26.74
C LYS A 200 -38.10 -29.56 25.54
N TYR A 201 -39.20 -29.98 24.91
CA TYR A 201 -39.20 -30.91 23.78
C TYR A 201 -40.24 -30.44 22.77
N GLY A 202 -39.77 -29.91 21.64
CA GLY A 202 -40.59 -29.36 20.57
C GLY A 202 -40.87 -30.36 19.45
N THR A 203 -41.96 -30.16 18.72
CA THR A 203 -42.19 -30.82 17.44
C THR A 203 -41.62 -29.95 16.32
N VAL A 204 -40.63 -30.46 15.60
CA VAL A 204 -39.99 -29.81 14.46
C VAL A 204 -40.47 -30.42 13.15
N LYS A 205 -40.35 -29.69 12.04
CA LYS A 205 -40.74 -30.11 10.70
C LYS A 205 -39.51 -30.36 9.84
N ALA A 206 -39.44 -31.50 9.17
CA ALA A 206 -38.37 -31.81 8.23
C ALA A 206 -38.39 -30.86 7.01
N LEU A 207 -37.23 -30.35 6.63
CA LEU A 207 -37.02 -29.53 5.43
C LEU A 207 -36.70 -30.40 4.20
N TYR A 208 -36.02 -31.53 4.43
CA TYR A 208 -35.56 -32.46 3.41
C TYR A 208 -35.89 -33.91 3.81
N ASP A 209 -35.80 -34.83 2.86
CA ASP A 209 -35.76 -36.26 3.10
C ASP A 209 -34.40 -36.71 3.66
N PHE A 210 -34.42 -37.66 4.59
CA PHE A 210 -33.24 -38.23 5.22
C PHE A 210 -33.42 -39.75 5.38
N GLU A 211 -32.54 -40.52 4.72
CA GLU A 211 -32.47 -41.97 4.83
C GLU A 211 -31.37 -42.34 5.84
N ALA A 212 -31.70 -43.21 6.79
CA ALA A 212 -30.77 -43.65 7.84
C ALA A 212 -29.74 -44.62 7.26
N ALA A 213 -28.46 -44.33 7.48
CA ALA A 213 -27.34 -45.20 7.13
C ALA A 213 -26.99 -46.16 8.29
N GLU A 214 -27.22 -45.76 9.54
CA GLU A 214 -26.98 -46.58 10.75
C GLU A 214 -28.28 -46.92 11.51
N GLU A 215 -28.29 -48.01 12.28
CA GLU A 215 -29.47 -48.46 13.05
C GLU A 215 -29.89 -47.49 14.16
N ASN A 216 -29.00 -46.55 14.53
CA ASN A 216 -29.20 -45.47 15.50
C ASN A 216 -29.79 -44.18 14.89
N GLU A 217 -29.99 -44.11 13.58
CA GLU A 217 -30.45 -42.89 12.89
C GLU A 217 -31.95 -42.91 12.56
N LEU A 218 -32.59 -41.75 12.68
CA LEU A 218 -34.02 -41.58 12.42
C LEU A 218 -34.27 -41.16 10.97
N SER A 219 -34.81 -42.05 10.15
CA SER A 219 -35.21 -41.71 8.76
C SER A 219 -36.62 -41.11 8.68
N PHE A 220 -36.78 -40.07 7.86
CA PHE A 220 -38.00 -39.27 7.67
C PHE A 220 -38.05 -38.60 6.29
N PHE A 221 -39.22 -38.07 5.90
CA PHE A 221 -39.42 -37.37 4.63
C PHE A 221 -39.58 -35.84 4.81
N ALA A 222 -39.26 -35.08 3.75
CA ALA A 222 -39.48 -33.64 3.73
C ALA A 222 -40.95 -33.27 4.05
N GLY A 223 -41.14 -32.40 5.04
CA GLY A 223 -42.46 -31.99 5.55
C GLY A 223 -43.04 -32.85 6.68
N GLU A 224 -42.39 -33.96 7.05
CA GLU A 224 -42.78 -34.80 8.19
C GLU A 224 -42.54 -34.07 9.54
N LEU A 225 -43.28 -34.47 10.59
CA LEU A 225 -43.16 -33.90 11.93
C LEU A 225 -42.41 -34.88 12.87
N ILE A 226 -41.33 -34.39 13.48
CA ILE A 226 -40.46 -35.14 14.39
C ILE A 226 -40.57 -34.52 15.77
N THR A 227 -40.74 -35.34 16.81
CA THR A 227 -40.68 -34.85 18.21
C THR A 227 -39.24 -34.94 18.69
N VAL A 228 -38.61 -33.80 18.97
CA VAL A 228 -37.26 -33.74 19.52
C VAL A 228 -37.28 -34.27 20.95
N THR A 229 -36.31 -35.13 21.29
CA THR A 229 -36.15 -35.77 22.61
C THR A 229 -34.79 -35.47 23.23
N ASP A 230 -33.82 -34.99 22.43
CA ASP A 230 -32.51 -34.53 22.87
C ASP A 230 -31.95 -33.52 21.85
N ASP A 231 -31.49 -32.36 22.32
CA ASP A 231 -30.89 -31.27 21.53
C ASP A 231 -29.52 -30.80 22.06
N ASP A 232 -28.86 -31.60 22.92
CA ASP A 232 -27.57 -31.26 23.56
C ASP A 232 -26.38 -31.06 22.57
N ASP A 233 -26.47 -31.58 21.34
CA ASP A 233 -25.46 -31.40 20.28
C ASP A 233 -25.97 -30.48 19.14
N PRO A 234 -25.19 -29.47 18.70
CA PRO A 234 -25.62 -28.48 17.71
C PRO A 234 -25.70 -29.00 16.27
N ASN A 235 -25.24 -30.22 16.01
CA ASN A 235 -25.23 -30.84 14.68
C ASN A 235 -26.17 -32.05 14.60
N TRP A 236 -26.36 -32.81 15.68
CA TRP A 236 -27.17 -34.04 15.71
C TRP A 236 -28.16 -34.07 16.88
N TRP A 237 -29.45 -34.04 16.57
CA TRP A 237 -30.53 -34.14 17.55
C TRP A 237 -31.09 -35.56 17.63
N ARG A 238 -31.59 -35.97 18.80
CA ARG A 238 -32.36 -37.20 18.96
C ARG A 238 -33.85 -36.87 18.92
N GLY A 239 -34.65 -37.71 18.29
CA GLY A 239 -36.10 -37.57 18.33
C GLY A 239 -36.84 -38.84 17.96
N MET A 240 -38.16 -38.71 17.85
CA MET A 240 -39.07 -39.80 17.53
C MET A 240 -40.09 -39.36 16.47
N ASN A 241 -40.32 -40.21 15.49
CA ASN A 241 -41.41 -40.09 14.51
C ASN A 241 -42.29 -41.36 14.54
N HIS A 242 -43.11 -41.56 13.51
CA HIS A 242 -44.01 -42.71 13.41
C HIS A 242 -43.30 -44.04 13.03
N ARG A 243 -41.96 -44.03 12.82
CA ARG A 243 -41.14 -45.18 12.41
C ARG A 243 -40.25 -45.68 13.55
N GLY A 244 -39.84 -44.81 14.47
CA GLY A 244 -39.02 -45.15 15.64
C GLY A 244 -38.44 -43.91 16.32
N GLU A 245 -37.45 -44.13 17.19
CA GLU A 245 -36.57 -43.08 17.72
C GLU A 245 -35.15 -43.23 17.15
N GLY A 246 -34.40 -42.13 17.07
CA GLY A 246 -33.02 -42.13 16.56
C GLY A 246 -32.44 -40.71 16.45
N PHE A 247 -31.19 -40.63 15.98
CA PHE A 247 -30.48 -39.38 15.73
C PHE A 247 -30.69 -38.86 14.30
N PHE A 248 -30.67 -37.54 14.12
CA PHE A 248 -30.75 -36.89 12.82
C PHE A 248 -30.03 -35.54 12.79
N PRO A 249 -29.62 -35.03 11.60
CA PRO A 249 -28.95 -33.74 11.51
C PRO A 249 -29.88 -32.56 11.83
N ALA A 250 -29.47 -31.68 12.74
CA ALA A 250 -30.25 -30.49 13.12
C ALA A 250 -30.54 -29.55 11.94
N SER A 251 -29.67 -29.52 10.93
CA SER A 251 -29.83 -28.73 9.70
C SER A 251 -30.90 -29.25 8.71
N PHE A 252 -31.49 -30.42 8.98
CA PHE A 252 -32.55 -31.02 8.15
C PHE A 252 -33.96 -30.71 8.66
N VAL A 253 -34.11 -29.93 9.75
CA VAL A 253 -35.40 -29.59 10.36
C VAL A 253 -35.56 -28.08 10.59
N THR A 254 -36.79 -27.65 10.85
CA THR A 254 -37.13 -26.29 11.31
C THR A 254 -38.22 -26.32 12.39
N ASP A 255 -38.16 -25.36 13.31
CA ASP A 255 -39.22 -24.99 14.23
C ASP A 255 -40.39 -24.24 13.54
N GLN A 256 -40.15 -23.64 12.37
CA GLN A 256 -41.13 -22.83 11.65
C GLN A 256 -42.16 -23.67 10.89
N LEU A 257 -43.14 -24.17 11.64
CA LEU A 257 -44.24 -25.01 11.14
C LEU A 257 -45.06 -24.38 9.99
N ASN A 258 -45.07 -23.03 9.88
CA ASN A 258 -45.89 -22.24 8.96
C ASN A 258 -45.11 -21.43 7.90
N THR A 259 -44.36 -22.10 7.03
CA THR A 259 -44.00 -21.55 5.70
C THR A 259 -44.18 -22.58 4.58
N VAL A 260 -44.42 -22.08 3.37
CA VAL A 260 -44.40 -22.84 2.11
C VAL A 260 -43.12 -22.44 1.38
N VAL A 261 -42.27 -23.40 1.04
CA VAL A 261 -40.94 -23.15 0.45
C VAL A 261 -40.93 -23.64 -1.00
N GLU A 262 -40.78 -22.73 -1.96
CA GLU A 262 -40.57 -23.06 -3.36
C GLU A 262 -39.10 -23.44 -3.65
N LYS A 263 -38.90 -24.36 -4.60
CA LYS A 263 -37.63 -25.03 -4.84
C LYS A 263 -36.81 -24.34 -5.94
N GLN A 264 -35.82 -23.52 -5.56
CA GLN A 264 -34.89 -22.91 -6.52
C GLN A 264 -33.71 -23.83 -6.87
N GLU A 265 -33.71 -24.43 -8.06
CA GLU A 265 -32.51 -25.01 -8.65
C GLU A 265 -31.56 -23.91 -9.15
N ARG A 266 -30.31 -23.92 -8.68
CA ARG A 266 -29.26 -23.00 -9.18
C ARG A 266 -28.65 -23.51 -10.49
N LYS A 267 -29.04 -22.88 -11.60
CA LYS A 267 -28.33 -22.96 -12.90
C LYS A 267 -28.04 -21.54 -13.39
N LYS A 268 -26.75 -21.15 -13.45
CA LYS A 268 -26.31 -19.90 -14.08
C LYS A 268 -25.48 -20.20 -15.32
N SER A 269 -26.11 -20.12 -16.49
CA SER A 269 -25.42 -19.87 -17.76
C SER A 269 -25.05 -18.39 -17.86
N VAL A 270 -24.00 -18.08 -18.65
CA VAL A 270 -23.59 -16.70 -18.92
C VAL A 270 -24.41 -16.14 -20.09
N SER A 271 -24.79 -14.86 -20.03
CA SER A 271 -25.19 -14.07 -21.19
C SER A 271 -24.52 -12.71 -21.12
N PHE A 272 -24.26 -12.12 -22.29
CA PHE A 272 -23.98 -10.69 -22.43
C PHE A 272 -25.32 -9.97 -22.67
N ASP A 273 -25.45 -8.73 -22.18
CA ASP A 273 -26.54 -7.82 -22.52
C ASP A 273 -26.02 -6.70 -23.42
N GLU A 274 -26.31 -6.80 -24.71
CA GLU A 274 -26.10 -5.74 -25.69
C GLU A 274 -27.40 -4.93 -25.79
N ASN A 275 -27.42 -3.74 -25.18
CA ASN A 275 -28.53 -2.80 -25.31
C ASN A 275 -28.00 -1.39 -25.66
N VAL A 276 -27.80 -1.17 -26.96
CA VAL A 276 -27.51 0.15 -27.53
C VAL A 276 -28.77 1.01 -27.44
N LEU A 277 -28.77 1.98 -26.52
CA LEU A 277 -29.90 2.89 -26.33
C LEU A 277 -29.81 4.03 -27.35
N ILE A 278 -30.47 3.85 -28.50
CA ILE A 278 -30.53 4.88 -29.56
C ILE A 278 -31.51 5.98 -29.13
N THR A 279 -31.00 7.02 -28.45
CA THR A 279 -31.75 8.24 -28.19
C THR A 279 -32.00 8.99 -29.50
N ALA A 280 -33.23 8.97 -29.98
CA ALA A 280 -33.62 9.64 -31.22
C ALA A 280 -33.58 11.17 -31.05
N ILE A 281 -32.86 11.85 -31.96
CA ILE A 281 -32.80 13.32 -32.00
C ILE A 281 -34.21 13.89 -32.24
N GLN A 282 -34.57 14.91 -31.46
CA GLN A 282 -35.80 15.70 -31.67
C GLN A 282 -35.43 17.19 -31.57
N PRO A 283 -35.73 18.03 -32.58
CA PRO A 283 -35.19 19.38 -32.65
C PRO A 283 -36.03 20.42 -31.91
N ASN A 284 -35.33 21.39 -31.31
CA ASN A 284 -35.80 22.71 -30.85
C ASN A 284 -36.92 22.76 -29.79
N GLN A 285 -36.51 22.73 -28.51
CA GLN A 285 -36.92 23.76 -27.56
C GLN A 285 -35.68 24.34 -26.86
N PRO A 286 -35.64 25.65 -26.55
CA PRO A 286 -34.53 26.25 -25.81
C PRO A 286 -34.75 26.01 -24.30
N GLU A 287 -34.18 24.92 -23.79
CA GLU A 287 -34.09 24.67 -22.35
C GLU A 287 -33.01 25.57 -21.73
N ALA A 288 -33.19 25.93 -20.45
CA ALA A 288 -32.20 26.74 -19.73
C ALA A 288 -30.91 25.93 -19.50
N PRO A 289 -29.74 26.58 -19.37
CA PRO A 289 -28.48 25.87 -19.14
C PRO A 289 -28.58 24.98 -17.90
N ALA A 290 -28.31 23.69 -18.07
CA ALA A 290 -28.15 22.79 -16.94
C ALA A 290 -26.85 23.14 -16.20
N GLU A 291 -26.93 23.40 -14.89
CA GLU A 291 -25.74 23.55 -14.06
C GLU A 291 -24.96 22.23 -14.08
N ILE A 292 -23.71 22.27 -14.57
CA ILE A 292 -22.83 21.11 -14.58
C ILE A 292 -22.10 21.07 -13.24
N ASP A 293 -22.50 20.14 -12.35
CA ASP A 293 -21.98 20.02 -10.98
C ASP A 293 -20.52 19.50 -10.89
N GLU A 294 -19.98 18.89 -11.96
CA GLU A 294 -18.67 18.22 -11.99
C GLU A 294 -17.76 18.77 -13.11
N VAL A 295 -16.45 18.90 -12.84
CA VAL A 295 -15.49 19.47 -13.80
C VAL A 295 -14.98 18.41 -14.78
N GLU A 296 -15.55 18.36 -15.98
CA GLU A 296 -15.06 17.53 -17.09
C GLU A 296 -13.73 18.03 -17.70
N GLU A 297 -12.59 17.77 -17.04
CA GLU A 297 -11.25 18.15 -17.52
C GLU A 297 -10.99 17.79 -18.99
N GLU A 298 -11.47 16.62 -19.44
CA GLU A 298 -11.33 16.15 -20.82
C GLU A 298 -11.97 17.11 -21.84
N LYS A 299 -13.07 17.78 -21.49
CA LYS A 299 -13.74 18.75 -22.39
C LYS A 299 -13.01 20.07 -22.44
N LEU A 300 -12.45 20.53 -21.32
CA LEU A 300 -11.56 21.70 -21.26
C LEU A 300 -10.32 21.49 -22.15
N VAL A 301 -9.67 20.32 -22.03
CA VAL A 301 -8.48 19.97 -22.85
C VAL A 301 -8.84 19.84 -24.33
N ASN A 302 -9.94 19.17 -24.67
CA ASN A 302 -10.39 19.08 -26.07
C ASN A 302 -10.76 20.45 -26.65
N CYS A 303 -11.34 21.36 -25.86
CA CYS A 303 -11.60 22.74 -26.29
C CYS A 303 -10.30 23.50 -26.56
N LEU A 304 -9.29 23.39 -25.69
CA LEU A 304 -7.98 24.02 -25.91
C LEU A 304 -7.28 23.52 -27.18
N ILE A 305 -7.34 22.21 -27.45
CA ILE A 305 -6.82 21.62 -28.69
C ILE A 305 -7.60 22.15 -29.91
N ALA A 306 -8.93 22.15 -29.84
CA ALA A 306 -9.78 22.65 -30.92
C ALA A 306 -9.56 24.14 -31.22
N MET A 307 -9.30 24.97 -30.19
CA MET A 307 -8.95 26.38 -30.33
C MET A 307 -7.58 26.60 -30.99
N GLN A 308 -6.63 25.66 -30.82
CA GLN A 308 -5.29 25.77 -31.40
C GLN A 308 -5.28 25.56 -32.93
N ASP A 309 -6.26 24.82 -33.46
CA ASP A 309 -6.42 24.53 -34.90
C ASP A 309 -7.35 25.54 -35.64
N LEU A 310 -7.84 26.59 -34.95
CA LEU A 310 -8.66 27.64 -35.57
C LEU A 310 -7.84 28.59 -36.46
N ASP A 311 -8.50 29.19 -37.45
CA ASP A 311 -7.89 30.12 -38.40
C ASP A 311 -7.90 31.57 -37.87
N PRO A 312 -6.75 32.14 -37.45
CA PRO A 312 -6.70 33.49 -36.87
C PRO A 312 -6.95 34.61 -37.89
N THR A 313 -7.13 34.29 -39.19
CA THR A 313 -7.49 35.26 -40.22
C THR A 313 -9.01 35.44 -40.38
N GLY A 314 -9.81 34.46 -39.95
CA GLY A 314 -11.26 34.45 -40.14
C GLY A 314 -11.72 34.29 -41.60
N GLU A 315 -10.83 33.91 -42.54
CA GLU A 315 -11.23 33.60 -43.92
C GLU A 315 -12.01 32.28 -44.02
N ARG A 316 -11.74 31.34 -43.10
CA ARG A 316 -12.48 30.08 -42.94
C ARG A 316 -13.46 30.16 -41.75
N PRO A 317 -14.72 29.72 -41.90
CA PRO A 317 -15.64 29.59 -40.76
C PRO A 317 -15.25 28.41 -39.87
N ASP A 318 -15.41 28.59 -38.56
CA ASP A 318 -15.03 27.60 -37.54
C ASP A 318 -15.90 26.33 -37.59
N PRO A 319 -15.37 25.16 -37.17
CA PRO A 319 -16.17 23.94 -37.06
C PRO A 319 -17.28 24.11 -36.00
N PRO A 320 -18.54 23.68 -36.26
CA PRO A 320 -19.64 23.86 -35.30
C PRO A 320 -19.41 23.13 -33.97
N GLU A 321 -18.52 22.13 -33.95
CA GLU A 321 -18.10 21.39 -32.77
C GLU A 321 -17.29 22.25 -31.77
N THR A 322 -16.57 23.28 -32.23
CA THR A 322 -15.77 24.14 -31.33
C THR A 322 -16.65 25.08 -30.51
N CYS A 323 -17.67 25.67 -31.13
CA CYS A 323 -18.66 26.52 -30.45
C CYS A 323 -19.45 25.73 -29.39
N ALA A 324 -19.82 24.47 -29.67
CA ALA A 324 -20.47 23.60 -28.70
C ALA A 324 -19.54 23.16 -27.54
N LEU A 325 -18.22 23.05 -27.79
CA LEU A 325 -17.23 22.85 -26.73
C LEU A 325 -17.05 24.10 -25.88
N GLU A 326 -16.98 25.29 -26.49
CA GLU A 326 -16.86 26.58 -25.80
C GLU A 326 -18.06 26.83 -24.87
N GLU A 327 -19.29 26.66 -25.36
CA GLU A 327 -20.52 26.80 -24.56
C GLU A 327 -20.54 25.84 -23.36
N ARG A 328 -20.08 24.58 -23.54
CA ARG A 328 -19.93 23.63 -22.43
C ARG A 328 -18.87 24.09 -21.43
N CYS A 329 -17.71 24.55 -21.88
CA CYS A 329 -16.66 25.07 -20.99
C CYS A 329 -17.13 26.28 -20.18
N LEU A 330 -17.93 27.17 -20.78
CA LEU A 330 -18.56 28.29 -20.08
C LEU A 330 -19.58 27.83 -19.03
N SER A 331 -20.38 26.81 -19.32
CA SER A 331 -21.34 26.25 -18.34
C SER A 331 -20.68 25.58 -17.13
N MET A 332 -19.43 25.12 -17.27
CA MET A 332 -18.64 24.53 -16.17
C MET A 332 -18.00 25.57 -15.24
N ALA A 333 -18.01 26.87 -15.58
CA ALA A 333 -17.27 27.90 -14.85
C ALA A 333 -17.65 28.00 -13.35
N GLN A 334 -18.91 27.74 -13.00
CA GLN A 334 -19.39 27.76 -11.62
C GLN A 334 -18.86 26.59 -10.79
N ALA A 335 -18.75 25.39 -11.37
CA ALA A 335 -18.13 24.25 -10.69
C ALA A 335 -16.62 24.45 -10.51
N ILE A 336 -15.95 25.06 -11.49
CA ILE A 336 -14.53 25.41 -11.40
C ILE A 336 -14.29 26.41 -10.25
N GLU A 337 -15.09 27.48 -10.15
CA GLU A 337 -14.97 28.46 -9.05
C GLU A 337 -15.21 27.82 -7.66
N LYS A 338 -16.25 26.98 -7.55
CA LYS A 338 -16.61 26.21 -6.34
C LYS A 338 -15.48 25.27 -5.87
N GLU A 339 -14.78 24.64 -6.81
CA GLU A 339 -13.64 23.76 -6.53
C GLU A 339 -12.37 24.57 -6.18
N LEU A 340 -12.12 25.69 -6.87
CA LEU A 340 -11.04 26.63 -6.50
C LEU A 340 -11.22 27.17 -5.08
N GLU A 341 -12.43 27.57 -4.69
CA GLU A 341 -12.71 27.95 -3.29
C GLU A 341 -12.42 26.79 -2.31
N ALA A 342 -12.68 25.53 -2.69
CA ALA A 342 -12.42 24.37 -1.84
C ALA A 342 -10.91 24.15 -1.65
N ILE A 343 -10.14 24.22 -2.73
CA ILE A 343 -8.67 24.14 -2.73
C ILE A 343 -8.07 25.29 -1.90
N ASP A 344 -8.55 26.53 -2.05
CA ASP A 344 -8.11 27.67 -1.25
C ASP A 344 -8.45 27.49 0.25
N ARG A 345 -9.63 26.94 0.58
CA ARG A 345 -9.99 26.60 1.97
C ARG A 345 -9.06 25.55 2.56
N GLU A 346 -8.66 24.52 1.81
CA GLU A 346 -7.69 23.51 2.28
C GLU A 346 -6.28 24.11 2.41
N HIS A 347 -5.84 24.88 1.42
CA HIS A 347 -4.53 25.53 1.42
C HIS A 347 -4.34 26.44 2.64
N ASN A 348 -5.34 27.28 2.96
CA ASN A 348 -5.30 28.15 4.12
C ASN A 348 -5.22 27.36 5.45
N GLN A 349 -5.92 26.21 5.56
CA GLN A 349 -5.82 25.33 6.73
C GLN A 349 -4.42 24.70 6.87
N LEU A 350 -3.85 24.22 5.76
CA LEU A 350 -2.49 23.66 5.74
C LEU A 350 -1.42 24.72 6.10
N VAL A 351 -1.57 25.95 5.62
CA VAL A 351 -0.72 27.09 5.99
C VAL A 351 -0.84 27.40 7.50
N GLU A 352 -2.05 27.40 8.06
CA GLU A 352 -2.24 27.63 9.50
C GLU A 352 -1.61 26.51 10.35
N VAL A 353 -1.82 25.24 10.00
CA VAL A 353 -1.23 24.09 10.69
C VAL A 353 0.30 24.13 10.62
N ASN A 354 0.87 24.50 9.47
CA ASN A 354 2.32 24.66 9.31
C ASN A 354 2.86 25.81 10.18
N SER A 355 2.16 26.96 10.26
CA SER A 355 2.54 28.05 11.17
C SER A 355 2.56 27.58 12.63
N ARG A 356 1.48 26.93 13.09
CA ARG A 356 1.37 26.40 14.45
C ARG A 356 2.48 25.39 14.78
N LEU A 357 2.93 24.59 13.81
CA LEU A 357 4.06 23.66 13.95
C LEU A 357 5.40 24.41 14.06
N LEU A 358 5.63 25.43 13.24
CA LEU A 358 6.82 26.28 13.29
C LEU A 358 6.92 27.06 14.62
N ASP A 359 5.79 27.55 15.13
CA ASP A 359 5.69 28.19 16.45
C ASP A 359 6.02 27.19 17.57
N ALA A 360 5.45 25.97 17.52
CA ALA A 360 5.74 24.92 18.50
C ALA A 360 7.21 24.48 18.50
N LEU A 361 7.84 24.36 17.33
CA LEU A 361 9.28 24.07 17.21
C LEU A 361 10.15 25.22 17.74
N THR A 362 9.73 26.48 17.52
CA THR A 362 10.41 27.67 18.04
C THR A 362 10.33 27.72 19.57
N LEU A 363 9.15 27.45 20.15
CA LEU A 363 8.95 27.34 21.60
C LEU A 363 9.79 26.20 22.20
N TYR A 364 9.85 25.04 21.54
CA TYR A 364 10.70 23.91 21.96
C TYR A 364 12.19 24.30 21.97
N HIS A 365 12.70 24.94 20.91
CA HIS A 365 14.09 25.41 20.87
C HIS A 365 14.39 26.48 21.93
N SER A 366 13.45 27.40 22.20
CA SER A 366 13.60 28.39 23.28
C SER A 366 13.68 27.71 24.65
N ALA A 367 12.75 26.80 24.95
CA ALA A 367 12.72 26.06 26.21
C ALA A 367 13.99 25.21 26.42
N MET A 368 14.51 24.58 25.37
CA MET A 368 15.75 23.78 25.45
C MET A 368 17.01 24.65 25.62
N ASN A 369 17.05 25.85 25.04
CA ASN A 369 18.14 26.79 25.32
C ASN A 369 18.07 27.30 26.77
N GLU A 370 16.89 27.67 27.28
CA GLU A 370 16.71 28.08 28.69
C GLU A 370 17.01 26.95 29.68
N ALA A 371 16.71 25.69 29.33
CA ALA A 371 16.94 24.51 30.15
C ALA A 371 18.41 24.05 30.25
N THR A 372 19.40 24.82 29.76
CA THR A 372 20.83 24.44 29.79
C THR A 372 21.77 25.33 30.64
N PRO A 373 21.64 25.36 31.99
CA PRO A 373 22.56 26.10 32.88
C PRO A 373 24.04 25.64 32.88
N PHE A 374 24.44 24.65 32.07
CA PHE A 374 25.64 23.84 32.29
C PHE A 374 26.75 23.89 31.22
N GLN A 375 26.64 24.75 30.19
CA GLN A 375 27.72 24.92 29.19
C GLN A 375 28.68 26.09 29.46
N ALA A 376 28.52 26.82 30.56
CA ALA A 376 29.35 27.98 30.92
C ALA A 376 30.77 27.64 31.46
N VAL A 377 31.18 26.37 31.50
CA VAL A 377 32.39 25.91 32.24
C VAL A 377 33.55 25.47 31.31
N ASN A 378 33.31 25.22 30.02
CA ASN A 378 34.31 24.62 29.10
C ASN A 378 34.83 25.55 27.98
N GLN A 379 35.02 26.84 28.26
CA GLN A 379 35.84 27.72 27.41
C GLN A 379 37.25 27.89 27.99
N LEU A 380 38.05 26.82 27.94
CA LEU A 380 39.49 26.91 28.13
C LEU A 380 40.14 27.51 26.87
N ALA A 381 40.55 28.78 26.98
CA ALA A 381 41.28 29.46 25.91
C ALA A 381 42.65 28.80 25.63
N PRO A 382 43.16 28.83 24.39
CA PRO A 382 44.45 28.26 24.05
C PRO A 382 45.62 28.99 24.74
N PRO A 383 46.73 28.30 25.03
CA PRO A 383 47.85 28.86 25.80
C PRO A 383 48.54 30.01 25.06
N GLN A 384 48.59 31.18 25.70
CA GLN A 384 49.29 32.35 25.19
C GLN A 384 50.80 32.23 25.42
N ILE A 385 51.59 32.55 24.40
CA ILE A 385 53.06 32.52 24.45
C ILE A 385 53.55 33.78 25.17
N ILE A 386 54.30 33.61 26.27
CA ILE A 386 54.87 34.72 27.05
C ILE A 386 56.26 35.07 26.51
N PRO A 387 56.51 36.30 26.03
CA PRO A 387 57.86 36.79 25.78
C PRO A 387 58.52 37.24 27.10
N THR A 388 59.80 36.90 27.29
CA THR A 388 60.58 37.29 28.48
C THR A 388 61.19 38.68 28.35
N ILE A 389 61.33 39.42 29.47
CA ILE A 389 62.51 40.26 29.78
C ILE A 389 62.52 40.67 31.27
N SER A 390 63.73 40.85 31.80
CA SER A 390 64.23 41.47 33.05
C SER A 390 63.27 42.34 33.91
N THR A 391 63.51 42.56 35.23
CA THR A 391 64.80 43.08 35.79
C THR A 391 64.93 42.96 37.33
N VAL A 392 66.19 43.11 37.81
CA VAL A 392 66.73 43.38 39.17
C VAL A 392 66.66 42.33 40.31
N LEU A 393 67.88 41.87 40.68
CA LEU A 393 68.36 41.45 42.02
C LEU A 393 68.70 42.71 42.89
N PRO A 394 69.26 42.64 44.14
CA PRO A 394 69.72 41.50 44.99
C PRO A 394 69.03 41.49 46.41
N THR A 395 69.31 40.64 47.42
CA THR A 395 70.60 40.41 48.13
C THR A 395 70.57 39.22 49.14
N GLN A 396 71.65 38.44 49.11
CA GLN A 396 72.28 37.56 50.12
C GLN A 396 71.70 37.44 51.57
N THR A 397 71.76 36.24 52.20
CA THR A 397 72.70 35.91 53.34
C THR A 397 72.33 34.65 54.17
N ILE A 398 73.17 33.60 54.06
CA ILE A 398 73.61 32.59 55.08
C ILE A 398 72.61 31.58 55.73
N MET A 399 73.15 30.37 56.00
CA MET A 399 72.53 29.17 56.59
C MET A 399 72.44 29.20 58.14
N TYR A 400 71.63 28.32 58.76
CA TYR A 400 72.00 27.62 60.02
C TYR A 400 71.10 26.39 60.35
N THR A 401 71.68 25.39 61.01
CA THR A 401 71.06 24.23 61.72
C THR A 401 71.92 23.93 62.97
N PRO A 402 71.56 23.11 64.01
CA PRO A 402 70.52 22.07 64.10
C PRO A 402 69.79 21.94 65.49
N ASN A 403 69.22 20.76 65.80
CA ASN A 403 68.75 20.22 67.11
C ASN A 403 67.44 20.83 67.70
N ASN A 404 66.67 20.15 68.60
CA ASN A 404 66.94 18.95 69.40
C ASN A 404 65.70 18.02 69.63
N MET A 405 65.89 16.83 70.24
CA MET A 405 64.87 15.85 70.67
C MET A 405 63.98 16.30 71.87
N PRO A 406 62.88 15.58 72.16
CA PRO A 406 62.91 14.61 73.28
C PRO A 406 62.36 13.19 72.95
N SER A 407 62.45 12.24 73.91
CA SER A 407 62.30 10.79 73.69
C SER A 407 61.38 10.06 74.70
N ASN A 408 60.57 9.08 74.22
CA ASN A 408 60.12 7.80 74.87
C ASN A 408 58.88 7.27 74.11
N MET A 409 58.62 5.99 73.75
CA MET A 409 59.13 4.62 74.05
C MET A 409 58.22 3.76 74.96
N SER A 410 57.91 2.52 74.51
CA SER A 410 57.11 1.44 75.17
C SER A 410 55.60 1.71 75.35
N SER A 411 54.65 0.75 75.36
CA SER A 411 54.49 -0.69 74.96
C SER A 411 52.97 -1.01 75.06
N MET A 412 52.33 -2.11 74.60
CA MET A 412 52.67 -3.50 74.18
C MET A 412 52.15 -3.76 72.73
N LEU A 413 52.07 -4.95 72.07
CA LEU A 413 51.88 -6.39 72.41
C LEU A 413 50.43 -6.79 72.84
N PRO A 414 49.92 -8.03 72.55
CA PRO A 414 48.66 -8.21 71.81
C PRO A 414 47.68 -9.27 72.36
N HIS A 415 46.64 -9.62 71.58
CA HIS A 415 46.33 -11.04 71.33
C HIS A 415 45.73 -11.30 69.94
#